data_AF-A0A8I1W9Y7-F1
#
_entry.id   AF-A0A8I1W9Y7-F1
#
_cell.length_a   1.000
_cell.length_b   1.000
_cell.length_c   1.000
_cell.angle_alpha   90.00
_cell.angle_beta   90.00
_cell.angle_gamma   90.00
#
_symmetry.space_group_name_H-M   'P 1'
#
loop_
_entity.id
_entity.type
_entity.pdbx_description
1 polymer ?
#
loop_
_entity_poly.entity_id
_entity_poly.type
_entity_poly.pdbx_seq_one_letter_code
_entity_poly.pdbx_strand_id
1 'polypeptide(L)'
;SISGAEAGRKGEVGAACSLPAAGLAEQLGSSPQHACVPAALGLAHHLGLTSDPVAGQVQVPRIERNAIASMNALTASRLPIRPSRQPRPSLYPVLHTMLDTANDIPATYSDTSRPGLALNVVHTASFSALPAPHSPVLPLPTRSLAHASYLCPLHP
;
A
#
# COMPACT_ATOMS: atom_id res chain seq x y z
N SER A 1 13.55 1.03 -15.09
CA SER A 1 13.27 2.39 -14.62
C SER A 1 14.37 2.81 -13.68
N ILE A 2 15.00 3.98 -13.88
CA ILE A 2 15.99 4.54 -12.92
C ILE A 2 15.28 4.92 -11.60
N SER A 3 13.99 5.28 -11.64
CA SER A 3 13.24 5.66 -10.43
C SER A 3 12.92 4.51 -9.47
N GLY A 4 13.13 3.26 -9.88
CA GLY A 4 13.09 2.10 -8.98
C GLY A 4 14.40 1.87 -8.24
N ALA A 5 15.48 2.59 -8.58
CA ALA A 5 16.82 2.28 -8.10
C ALA A 5 17.12 2.76 -6.66
N GLU A 6 16.42 3.79 -6.15
CA GLU A 6 16.72 4.35 -4.82
C GLU A 6 15.73 3.91 -3.74
N ALA A 7 14.43 3.79 -4.07
CA ALA A 7 13.39 3.40 -3.13
C ALA A 7 12.72 2.05 -3.47
N GLY A 8 13.08 1.40 -4.59
CA GLY A 8 12.46 0.15 -5.02
C GLY A 8 10.93 0.23 -5.18
N ARG A 9 10.29 -0.93 -5.13
CA ARG A 9 8.82 -1.07 -5.25
C ARG A 9 8.01 -0.37 -4.15
N LYS A 10 8.58 -0.15 -2.96
CA LYS A 10 7.90 0.67 -1.92
C LYS A 10 7.73 2.12 -2.40
N GLY A 11 8.70 2.68 -3.13
CA GLY A 11 8.62 4.02 -3.70
C GLY A 11 7.58 4.10 -4.82
N GLU A 12 7.54 3.11 -5.71
CA GLU A 12 6.58 3.05 -6.81
C GLU A 12 5.13 2.96 -6.30
N VAL A 13 4.84 1.97 -5.45
CA VAL A 13 3.48 1.74 -4.93
C VAL A 13 3.10 2.81 -3.90
N GLY A 14 4.06 3.26 -3.09
CA GLY A 14 3.88 4.34 -2.13
C GLY A 14 3.52 5.67 -2.82
N ALA A 15 4.23 6.05 -3.87
CA ALA A 15 3.90 7.24 -4.66
C ALA A 15 2.52 7.12 -5.34
N ALA A 16 2.21 5.94 -5.89
CA ALA A 16 0.91 5.66 -6.49
C ALA A 16 -0.25 5.72 -5.48
N CYS A 17 0.00 5.51 -4.19
CA CYS A 17 -0.98 5.71 -3.12
C CYS A 17 -1.02 7.17 -2.62
N SER A 18 0.15 7.79 -2.46
CA SER A 18 0.31 9.11 -1.84
C SER A 18 -0.29 10.25 -2.65
N LEU A 19 -0.02 10.27 -3.95
CA LEU A 19 -0.45 11.37 -4.81
C LEU A 19 -1.98 11.41 -4.96
N PRO A 20 -2.67 10.29 -5.23
CA PRO A 20 -4.13 10.31 -5.27
C PRO A 20 -4.76 10.59 -3.91
N ALA A 21 -4.15 10.15 -2.80
CA ALA A 21 -4.65 10.44 -1.45
C ALA A 21 -4.69 11.96 -1.17
N ALA A 22 -3.62 12.67 -1.53
CA ALA A 22 -3.55 14.13 -1.41
C ALA A 22 -4.60 14.82 -2.30
N GLY A 23 -4.64 14.44 -3.59
CA GLY A 23 -5.57 15.04 -4.55
C GLY A 23 -7.04 14.82 -4.18
N LEU A 24 -7.40 13.62 -3.74
CA LEU A 24 -8.75 13.33 -3.24
C LEU A 24 -9.06 14.13 -1.98
N ALA A 25 -8.10 14.31 -1.07
CA ALA A 25 -8.31 15.09 0.15
C ALA A 25 -8.56 16.57 -0.16
N GLU A 26 -7.84 17.16 -1.12
CA GLU A 26 -8.10 18.52 -1.61
C GLU A 26 -9.48 18.63 -2.27
N GLN A 27 -9.86 17.65 -3.10
CA GLN A 27 -11.21 17.59 -3.69
C GLN A 27 -12.32 17.50 -2.63
N LEU A 28 -12.04 16.89 -1.47
CA LEU A 28 -12.96 16.81 -0.34
C LEU A 28 -12.91 18.06 0.58
N GLY A 29 -12.17 19.10 0.19
CA GLY A 29 -12.13 20.39 0.89
C GLY A 29 -10.98 20.54 1.89
N SER A 30 -9.98 19.66 1.88
CA SER A 30 -8.78 19.86 2.69
C SER A 30 -7.93 20.97 2.10
N SER A 31 -7.35 21.83 2.95
CA SER A 31 -6.30 22.76 2.51
C SER A 31 -5.06 21.99 2.05
N PRO A 32 -4.20 22.54 1.17
CA PRO A 32 -2.97 21.89 0.72
C PRO A 32 -2.06 21.40 1.85
N GLN A 33 -1.98 22.16 2.96
CA GLN A 33 -1.21 21.78 4.15
C GLN A 33 -1.76 20.52 4.83
N HIS A 34 -3.08 20.36 4.85
CA HIS A 34 -3.75 19.20 5.43
C HIS A 34 -3.80 18.01 4.47
N ALA A 35 -3.77 18.23 3.15
CA ALA A 35 -3.68 17.17 2.15
C ALA A 35 -2.38 16.33 2.26
N CYS A 36 -1.33 16.91 2.87
CA CYS A 36 -0.12 16.18 3.23
C CYS A 36 -0.34 15.03 4.22
N VAL A 37 -1.40 15.05 5.03
CA VAL A 37 -1.69 14.00 6.02
C VAL A 37 -2.15 12.70 5.34
N PRO A 38 -3.17 12.72 4.46
CA PRO A 38 -3.52 11.57 3.63
C PRO A 38 -2.36 11.07 2.77
N ALA A 39 -1.55 11.99 2.23
CA ALA A 39 -0.34 11.63 1.48
C ALA A 39 0.65 10.83 2.35
N ALA A 40 0.96 11.35 3.53
CA ALA A 40 1.86 10.72 4.49
C ALA A 40 1.34 9.35 4.96
N LEU A 41 0.04 9.22 5.23
CA LEU A 41 -0.58 7.95 5.58
C LEU A 41 -0.51 6.94 4.43
N GLY A 42 -0.76 7.39 3.20
CA GLY A 42 -0.62 6.57 2.00
C GLY A 42 0.79 6.01 1.83
N LEU A 43 1.83 6.82 2.03
CA LEU A 43 3.22 6.36 2.03
C LEU A 43 3.53 5.42 3.18
N ALA A 44 3.06 5.75 4.40
CA ALA A 44 3.35 4.98 5.61
C ALA A 44 2.87 3.53 5.50
N HIS A 45 1.70 3.30 4.89
CA HIS A 45 1.17 1.94 4.66
C HIS A 45 2.03 1.08 3.73
N HIS A 46 3.00 1.66 3.02
CA HIS A 46 3.86 0.98 2.06
C HIS A 46 5.34 0.94 2.51
N LEU A 47 5.66 1.42 3.73
CA LEU A 47 6.99 1.31 4.32
C LEU A 47 7.41 -0.16 4.46
N GLY A 48 8.70 -0.44 4.29
CA GLY A 48 9.21 -1.81 4.44
C GLY A 48 8.83 -2.80 3.33
N LEU A 49 7.97 -2.44 2.36
CA LEU A 49 7.65 -3.33 1.24
C LEU A 49 8.90 -3.70 0.42
N THR A 50 9.08 -4.99 0.19
CA THR A 50 10.14 -5.57 -0.64
C THR A 50 9.57 -5.98 -2.01
N SER A 51 10.46 -6.14 -2.99
CA SER A 51 10.12 -6.71 -4.28
C SER A 51 10.42 -8.18 -4.33
N ASP A 52 9.36 -8.98 -4.36
CA ASP A 52 9.46 -10.42 -4.51
C ASP A 52 8.45 -10.87 -5.59
N PRO A 53 8.74 -10.60 -6.88
CA PRO A 53 7.85 -10.99 -7.97
C PRO A 53 7.92 -12.51 -8.20
N VAL A 54 6.76 -13.16 -8.25
CA VAL A 54 6.67 -14.58 -8.59
C VAL A 54 7.20 -14.81 -10.00
N ALA A 55 8.16 -15.73 -10.14
CA ALA A 55 8.84 -16.05 -11.40
C ALA A 55 9.46 -14.82 -12.12
N GLY A 56 9.75 -13.73 -11.41
CA GLY A 56 10.24 -12.49 -12.00
C GLY A 56 9.21 -11.72 -12.84
N GLN A 57 7.92 -12.07 -12.74
CA GLN A 57 6.87 -11.50 -13.58
C GLN A 57 6.24 -10.24 -12.98
N VAL A 58 5.69 -9.39 -13.85
CA VAL A 58 4.95 -8.16 -13.45
C VAL A 58 3.47 -8.47 -13.19
N GLN A 59 3.19 -9.56 -12.49
CA GLN A 59 1.81 -10.01 -12.23
C GLN A 59 1.56 -10.13 -10.73
N VAL A 60 2.11 -11.16 -10.11
CA VAL A 60 1.98 -11.41 -8.67
C VAL A 60 3.31 -11.06 -7.97
N PRO A 61 3.33 -10.26 -6.88
CA PRO A 61 2.20 -9.61 -6.21
C PRO A 61 1.91 -8.18 -6.69
N ARG A 62 2.20 -7.92 -7.96
CA ARG A 62 2.34 -6.59 -8.53
C ARG A 62 1.00 -5.91 -8.76
N ILE A 63 0.02 -6.65 -9.27
CA ILE A 63 -1.32 -6.15 -9.62
C ILE A 63 -2.14 -5.88 -8.35
N GLU A 64 -2.13 -6.82 -7.40
CA GLU A 64 -2.89 -6.65 -6.16
C GLU A 64 -2.34 -5.52 -5.29
N ARG A 65 -1.02 -5.28 -5.30
CA ARG A 65 -0.43 -4.14 -4.58
C ARG A 65 -0.91 -2.80 -5.13
N ASN A 66 -1.10 -2.66 -6.44
CA ASN A 66 -1.67 -1.45 -7.03
C ASN A 66 -3.15 -1.26 -6.66
N ALA A 67 -3.92 -2.37 -6.61
CA ALA A 67 -5.30 -2.33 -6.15
C ALA A 67 -5.40 -1.91 -4.67
N ILE A 68 -4.56 -2.48 -3.80
CA ILE A 68 -4.47 -2.13 -2.37
C ILE A 68 -4.04 -0.67 -2.20
N ALA A 69 -3.06 -0.18 -2.97
CA ALA A 69 -2.64 1.21 -2.95
C ALA A 69 -3.79 2.17 -3.28
N SER A 70 -4.62 1.82 -4.26
CA SER A 70 -5.79 2.62 -4.64
C SER A 70 -6.85 2.66 -3.53
N MET A 71 -7.12 1.52 -2.88
CA MET A 71 -8.03 1.47 -1.72
C MET A 71 -7.49 2.24 -0.52
N ASN A 72 -6.18 2.16 -0.27
CA ASN A 72 -5.50 2.89 0.79
C ASN A 72 -5.56 4.40 0.54
N ALA A 73 -5.40 4.85 -0.70
CA ALA A 73 -5.51 6.27 -1.06
C ALA A 73 -6.91 6.82 -0.79
N LEU A 74 -7.95 6.08 -1.19
CA LEU A 74 -9.35 6.45 -0.94
C LEU A 74 -9.67 6.46 0.56
N THR A 75 -9.15 5.50 1.31
CA THR A 75 -9.38 5.41 2.76
C THR A 75 -8.68 6.55 3.47
N ALA A 76 -7.42 6.84 3.11
CA ALA A 76 -6.62 7.91 3.71
C ALA A 76 -7.23 9.30 3.45
N SER A 77 -7.75 9.57 2.26
CA SER A 77 -8.36 10.86 1.92
C SER A 77 -9.65 11.17 2.68
N ARG A 78 -10.31 10.13 3.20
CA ARG A 78 -11.57 10.23 3.96
C ARG A 78 -11.36 10.31 5.47
N LEU A 79 -10.12 10.23 5.96
CA LEU A 79 -9.86 10.34 7.38
C LEU A 79 -10.12 11.78 7.85
N PRO A 80 -10.79 11.98 8.99
CA PRO A 80 -11.04 13.30 9.52
C PRO A 80 -9.72 13.95 9.95
N ILE A 81 -9.40 15.10 9.37
CA ILE A 81 -8.20 15.87 9.70
C ILE A 81 -8.62 17.06 10.56
N ARG A 82 -7.99 17.20 11.73
CA ARG A 82 -8.30 18.29 12.65
C ARG A 82 -7.60 19.57 12.19
N PRO A 83 -8.33 20.62 11.77
CA PRO A 83 -7.73 21.81 11.14
C PRO A 83 -6.97 22.72 12.12
N SER A 84 -7.16 22.55 13.43
CA SER A 84 -6.61 23.43 14.47
C SER A 84 -5.25 22.99 15.03
N ARG A 85 -4.63 21.96 14.45
CA ARG A 85 -3.31 21.47 14.86
C ARG A 85 -2.43 21.31 13.65
N GLN A 86 -1.12 21.28 13.89
CA GLN A 86 -0.18 20.95 12.82
C GLN A 86 -0.56 19.59 12.20
N PRO A 87 -0.59 19.49 10.86
CA PRO A 87 -0.97 18.27 10.17
C PRO A 87 -0.05 17.11 10.59
N ARG A 88 -0.65 16.02 11.08
CA ARG A 88 0.08 14.80 11.47
C ARG A 88 -0.57 13.54 10.87
N PRO A 89 0.22 12.54 10.47
CA PRO A 89 1.68 12.55 10.39
C PRO A 89 2.23 13.56 9.36
N SER A 90 3.44 14.06 9.60
CA SER A 90 4.12 14.95 8.65
C SER A 90 4.72 14.13 7.49
N LEU A 91 4.64 14.66 6.27
CA LEU A 91 5.07 13.98 5.06
C LEU A 91 6.58 13.75 5.00
N TYR A 92 7.38 14.75 5.39
CA TYR A 92 8.84 14.69 5.28
C TYR A 92 9.47 13.55 6.09
N PRO A 93 9.15 13.37 7.39
CA PRO A 93 9.64 12.22 8.14
C PRO A 93 9.29 10.88 7.50
N VAL A 94 8.07 10.74 6.96
CA VAL A 94 7.65 9.49 6.31
C VAL A 94 8.44 9.23 5.02
N LEU A 95 8.70 10.27 4.22
CA LEU A 95 9.56 10.16 3.03
C LEU A 95 10.99 9.77 3.41
N HIS A 96 11.56 10.40 4.45
CA HIS A 96 12.89 10.07 4.94
C HIS A 96 12.96 8.62 5.42
N THR A 97 11.97 8.18 6.22
CA THR A 97 11.87 6.78 6.63
C THR A 97 11.71 5.82 5.45
N MET A 98 10.99 6.22 4.39
CA MET A 98 10.87 5.40 3.18
C MET A 98 12.23 5.22 2.49
N LEU A 99 13.05 6.27 2.45
CA LEU A 99 14.41 6.21 1.91
C LEU A 99 15.33 5.37 2.79
N ASP A 100 15.34 5.61 4.11
CA ASP A 100 16.16 4.84 5.07
C ASP A 100 15.83 3.35 4.98
N THR A 101 14.54 3.00 5.02
CA THR A 101 14.10 1.60 4.90
C THR A 101 14.33 1.00 3.52
N ALA A 102 14.56 1.79 2.48
CA ALA A 102 14.98 1.27 1.18
C ALA A 102 16.47 0.90 1.19
N ASN A 103 17.31 1.74 1.80
CA ASN A 103 18.74 1.49 1.97
C ASN A 103 19.03 0.32 2.91
N ASP A 104 18.18 0.12 3.93
CA ASP A 104 18.33 -0.97 4.91
C ASP A 104 17.83 -2.33 4.41
N ILE A 105 17.18 -2.40 3.23
CA ILE A 105 16.76 -3.69 2.66
C ILE A 105 18.01 -4.49 2.25
N PRO A 106 18.19 -5.72 2.76
CA PRO A 106 19.29 -6.57 2.33
C PRO A 106 19.23 -6.84 0.82
N ALA A 107 20.39 -6.95 0.18
CA ALA A 107 20.48 -7.22 -1.26
C ALA A 107 19.69 -8.47 -1.70
N THR A 108 19.52 -9.46 -0.80
CA THR A 108 18.71 -10.67 -1.01
C THR A 108 17.22 -10.42 -1.19
N TYR A 109 16.71 -9.26 -0.75
CA TYR A 109 15.30 -8.85 -0.85
C TYR A 109 15.08 -7.61 -1.75
N SER A 110 16.11 -7.25 -2.52
CA SER A 110 16.07 -6.16 -3.48
C SER A 110 15.29 -6.50 -4.75
N ASP A 111 14.87 -5.47 -5.51
CA ASP A 111 14.11 -5.60 -6.76
C ASP A 111 14.72 -6.53 -7.83
N THR A 112 16.03 -6.76 -7.78
CA THR A 112 16.77 -7.62 -8.72
C THR A 112 17.04 -9.02 -8.17
N SER A 113 16.81 -9.24 -6.89
CA SER A 113 16.97 -10.54 -6.24
C SER A 113 15.70 -11.39 -6.38
N ARG A 114 15.83 -12.71 -6.34
CA ARG A 114 14.72 -13.68 -6.32
C ARG A 114 14.56 -14.29 -4.92
N PRO A 115 14.02 -13.57 -3.92
CA PRO A 115 13.78 -14.14 -2.59
C PRO A 115 12.51 -15.00 -2.52
N GLY A 116 12.29 -15.63 -1.36
CA GLY A 116 10.97 -15.98 -0.81
C GLY A 116 9.94 -16.60 -1.75
N LEU A 117 8.96 -15.81 -2.19
CA LEU A 117 7.85 -16.21 -3.06
C LEU A 117 8.32 -16.67 -4.43
N ALA A 118 9.31 -15.99 -5.02
CA ALA A 118 9.86 -16.36 -6.31
C ALA A 118 10.50 -17.75 -6.30
N LEU A 119 11.04 -18.20 -5.16
CA LEU A 119 11.63 -19.53 -4.99
C LEU A 119 10.60 -20.57 -4.54
N ASN A 120 9.70 -20.21 -3.62
CA ASN A 120 8.82 -21.17 -2.96
C ASN A 120 7.52 -21.47 -3.74
N VAL A 121 7.05 -20.57 -4.61
CA VAL A 121 5.79 -20.78 -5.37
C VAL A 121 6.00 -21.52 -6.69
N VAL A 122 7.23 -21.50 -7.25
CA VAL A 122 7.53 -22.16 -8.53
C VAL A 122 7.43 -23.69 -8.42
N HIS A 123 7.54 -24.27 -7.23
CA HIS A 123 7.49 -25.72 -7.04
C HIS A 123 6.07 -26.32 -6.97
N THR A 124 5.02 -25.49 -6.93
CA THR A 124 3.63 -25.96 -6.76
C THR A 124 2.70 -25.64 -7.93
N ALA A 125 3.15 -24.86 -8.91
CA ALA A 125 2.32 -24.46 -10.05
C ALA A 125 2.73 -25.18 -11.33
N SER A 126 2.42 -26.48 -11.41
CA SER A 126 2.05 -27.09 -12.68
C SER A 126 0.78 -26.37 -13.15
N PHE A 127 0.92 -25.25 -13.85
CA PHE A 127 -0.19 -24.50 -14.45
C PHE A 127 -0.69 -25.27 -15.68
N SER A 128 -1.11 -26.51 -15.46
CA SER A 128 -1.78 -27.38 -16.42
C SER A 128 -3.26 -27.37 -16.04
N ALA A 129 -4.04 -26.70 -16.88
CA ALA A 129 -5.51 -26.70 -16.93
C ALA A 129 -6.24 -25.99 -15.77
N LEU A 130 -6.62 -24.72 -15.97
CA LEU A 130 -7.85 -24.21 -15.38
C LEU A 130 -9.05 -24.89 -16.07
N PRO A 131 -9.99 -25.52 -15.35
CA PRO A 131 -11.28 -25.88 -15.91
C PRO A 131 -12.24 -24.67 -15.90
N ALA A 132 -13.18 -24.69 -16.86
CA ALA A 132 -14.12 -23.62 -17.21
C ALA A 132 -15.08 -23.18 -16.07
N PRO A 133 -15.67 -21.96 -16.15
CA PRO A 133 -16.30 -21.28 -15.03
C PRO A 133 -17.78 -21.68 -14.86
N HIS A 134 -18.05 -22.83 -14.25
CA HIS A 134 -19.41 -23.17 -13.79
C HIS A 134 -19.36 -23.90 -12.44
N SER A 135 -19.35 -23.16 -11.33
CA SER A 135 -19.70 -23.70 -10.01
C SER A 135 -20.24 -22.57 -9.12
N PRO A 136 -21.27 -22.82 -8.30
CA PRO A 136 -22.03 -21.79 -7.61
C PRO A 136 -21.27 -21.20 -6.42
N VAL A 137 -21.48 -19.90 -6.19
CA VAL A 137 -20.94 -19.12 -5.06
C VAL A 137 -21.40 -19.73 -3.73
N LEU A 138 -20.47 -20.23 -2.92
CA LEU A 138 -20.73 -20.58 -1.52
C LEU A 138 -20.95 -19.30 -0.68
N PRO A 139 -21.89 -19.28 0.28
CA PRO A 139 -22.16 -18.10 1.08
C PRO A 139 -21.04 -17.89 2.11
N LEU A 140 -20.55 -16.65 2.20
CA LEU A 140 -19.59 -16.23 3.23
C LEU A 140 -20.25 -16.26 4.62
N PRO A 141 -19.60 -16.82 5.66
CA PRO A 141 -20.11 -16.74 7.02
C PRO A 141 -19.98 -15.32 7.57
N THR A 142 -21.11 -14.74 7.97
CA THR A 142 -21.18 -13.50 8.75
C THR A 142 -20.65 -13.75 10.16
N ARG A 143 -19.37 -13.48 10.41
CA ARG A 143 -18.85 -13.34 11.77
C ARG A 143 -18.58 -11.87 12.08
N SER A 144 -19.43 -11.36 12.96
CA SER A 144 -19.26 -10.17 13.78
C SER A 144 -17.85 -10.09 14.35
N LEU A 145 -17.13 -8.99 14.06
CA LEU A 145 -15.94 -8.56 14.78
C LEU A 145 -16.21 -7.17 15.35
N ALA A 146 -16.75 -7.18 16.57
CA ALA A 146 -16.64 -6.07 17.49
C ALA A 146 -15.16 -5.85 17.89
N HIS A 147 -14.84 -4.60 18.23
CA HIS A 147 -13.59 -4.08 18.79
C HIS A 147 -12.46 -3.69 17.82
N ALA A 148 -12.56 -2.48 17.29
CA ALA A 148 -11.43 -1.59 17.07
C ALA A 148 -11.74 -0.23 17.73
N SER A 149 -11.45 -0.13 19.04
CA SER A 149 -11.62 1.09 19.83
C SER A 149 -10.49 2.09 19.55
N TYR A 150 -10.63 2.88 18.49
CA TYR A 150 -9.87 4.13 18.28
C TYR A 150 -10.76 5.26 17.70
N LEU A 151 -12.05 5.26 18.02
CA LEU A 151 -12.94 6.36 17.67
C LEU A 151 -12.92 7.40 18.79
N CYS A 152 -12.24 8.50 18.49
CA CYS A 152 -12.34 9.79 19.19
C CYS A 152 -13.83 10.19 19.31
N PRO A 153 -14.34 10.61 20.48
CA PRO A 153 -15.74 10.95 20.62
C PRO A 153 -16.04 12.24 19.86
N LEU A 154 -16.79 12.12 18.78
CA LEU A 154 -17.47 13.22 18.10
C LEU A 154 -18.83 13.41 18.79
N HIS A 155 -19.03 14.51 19.50
CA HIS A 155 -20.34 15.17 19.66
C HIS A 155 -20.27 16.46 20.49
N PRO A 156 -21.31 17.32 20.38
CA PRO A 156 -21.77 18.06 19.22
C PRO A 156 -21.08 19.43 19.09
#